data_AF-A0A7V9R505-F1
#
_entry.id   AF-A0A7V9R505-F1
#
_cell.length_a   1.000
_cell.length_b   1.000
_cell.length_c   1.000
_cell.angle_alpha   90.00
_cell.angle_beta   90.00
_cell.angle_gamma   90.00
#
_symmetry.space_group_name_H-M   'P 1'
#
loop_
_entity.id
_entity.type
_entity.pdbx_description
1 polymer ?
#
loop_
_entity_poly.entity_id
_entity_poly.type
_entity_poly.pdbx_seq_one_letter_code
_entity_poly.pdbx_strand_id
1 'polypeptide(L)'
;MPPSLNRDLAATVLMDAIYTTDEKACQSYGVSVRTLQRWRRLLAEGDAELIANIAAKRTAADLAWANKLPGALSQGIEAIMECSAAIRNDDDAKKNPAVIHALAGAVRICADVCLTSKVIDSRILGKELPIGDGGRYPS
;
A
#
# COMPACT_ATOMS: atom_id res chain seq x y z
N MET A 1 -13.46 38.14 -9.71
CA MET A 1 -12.77 37.00 -10.36
C MET A 1 -13.27 35.72 -9.72
N PRO A 2 -13.73 34.70 -10.47
CA PRO A 2 -13.97 33.40 -9.87
C PRO A 2 -12.67 32.89 -9.25
N PRO A 3 -12.70 32.26 -8.06
CA PRO A 3 -11.50 31.70 -7.46
C PRO A 3 -10.87 30.71 -8.43
N SER A 4 -9.57 30.88 -8.69
CA SER A 4 -8.80 29.96 -9.53
C SER A 4 -8.87 28.56 -8.91
N LEU A 5 -9.05 27.54 -9.75
CA LEU A 5 -9.02 26.15 -9.33
C LEU A 5 -7.65 25.85 -8.72
N ASN A 6 -7.59 25.55 -7.43
CA ASN A 6 -6.38 25.01 -6.82
C ASN A 6 -6.29 23.51 -7.16
N ARG A 7 -5.54 23.18 -8.21
CA ARG A 7 -5.39 21.81 -8.72
C ARG A 7 -4.62 20.90 -7.78
N ASP A 8 -3.71 21.45 -6.97
CA ASP A 8 -2.97 20.66 -5.99
C ASP A 8 -3.89 20.23 -4.83
N LEU A 9 -4.73 21.15 -4.36
CA LEU A 9 -5.78 20.83 -3.40
C LEU A 9 -6.76 19.81 -4.00
N ALA A 10 -7.24 20.04 -5.22
CA ALA A 10 -8.17 19.13 -5.89
C ALA A 10 -7.59 17.71 -6.02
N ALA A 11 -6.33 17.58 -6.43
CA ALA A 11 -5.63 16.29 -6.50
C ALA A 11 -5.50 15.63 -5.13
N THR A 12 -5.23 16.41 -4.08
CA THR A 12 -5.11 15.90 -2.70
C THR A 12 -6.44 15.34 -2.20
N VAL A 13 -7.54 16.09 -2.34
CA VAL A 13 -8.86 15.62 -1.87
C VAL A 13 -9.34 14.44 -2.70
N LEU A 14 -9.13 14.45 -4.01
CA LEU A 14 -9.48 13.32 -4.89
C LEU A 14 -8.72 12.04 -4.48
N MET A 15 -7.44 12.16 -4.14
CA MET A 15 -6.64 11.04 -3.65
C MET A 15 -7.13 10.54 -2.29
N ASP A 16 -7.42 11.43 -1.34
CA ASP A 16 -7.88 11.03 0.00
C ASP A 16 -9.27 10.35 -0.05
N ALA A 17 -10.14 10.81 -0.96
CA ALA A 17 -11.45 10.19 -1.18
C ALA A 17 -11.35 8.74 -1.71
N ILE A 18 -10.25 8.34 -2.35
CA ILE A 18 -10.02 6.95 -2.78
C ILE A 18 -9.79 6.02 -1.59
N TYR A 19 -9.09 6.49 -0.55
CA TYR A 19 -8.74 5.69 0.62
C TYR A 19 -9.75 5.81 1.78
N THR A 20 -10.71 6.72 1.67
CA THR A 20 -11.72 6.96 2.71
C THR A 20 -13.14 6.98 2.13
N THR A 21 -13.81 8.12 2.17
CA THR A 21 -15.15 8.41 1.65
C THR A 21 -15.19 9.88 1.24
N ASP A 22 -16.06 10.24 0.28
CA ASP A 22 -16.23 11.62 -0.18
C ASP A 22 -16.50 12.59 0.97
N GLU A 23 -17.38 12.22 1.90
CA GLU A 23 -17.77 13.08 3.03
C GLU A 23 -16.60 13.36 3.96
N LYS A 24 -15.85 12.32 4.33
CA LYS A 24 -14.67 12.46 5.21
C LYS A 24 -13.56 13.28 4.54
N ALA A 25 -13.23 12.99 3.29
CA ALA A 25 -12.22 13.75 2.56
C ALA A 25 -12.66 15.23 2.44
N CYS A 26 -13.92 15.48 2.08
CA CYS A 26 -14.46 16.83 2.02
C CYS A 26 -14.37 17.58 3.35
N GLN A 27 -14.72 16.91 4.45
CA GLN A 27 -14.63 17.47 5.81
C GLN A 27 -13.18 17.80 6.20
N SER A 28 -12.23 16.91 5.93
CA SER A 28 -10.81 17.08 6.26
C SER A 28 -10.18 18.30 5.60
N TYR A 29 -10.62 18.63 4.38
CA TYR A 29 -10.03 19.71 3.58
C TYR A 29 -10.93 20.94 3.43
N GLY A 30 -12.07 20.98 4.13
CA GLY A 30 -12.99 22.12 4.11
C GLY A 30 -13.64 22.37 2.75
N VAL A 31 -13.87 21.32 1.96
CA VAL A 31 -14.48 21.41 0.62
C VAL A 31 -15.85 20.76 0.60
N SER A 32 -16.72 21.17 -0.32
CA SER A 32 -18.04 20.56 -0.47
C SER A 32 -17.98 19.32 -1.37
N VAL A 33 -18.87 18.34 -1.13
CA VAL A 33 -19.03 17.17 -2.02
C VAL A 33 -19.34 17.60 -3.46
N ARG A 34 -20.11 18.67 -3.64
CA ARG A 34 -20.39 19.23 -4.97
C ARG A 34 -19.12 19.71 -5.67
N THR A 35 -18.17 20.29 -4.92
CA THR A 35 -16.87 20.70 -5.44
C THR A 35 -16.04 19.49 -5.86
N LEU A 36 -16.00 18.44 -5.04
CA LEU A 36 -15.32 17.19 -5.36
C LEU A 36 -15.86 16.54 -6.64
N GLN A 37 -17.18 16.48 -6.79
CA GLN A 37 -17.84 15.96 -7.98
C GLN A 37 -17.53 16.79 -9.24
N ARG A 38 -17.41 18.12 -9.11
CA ARG A 38 -16.94 18.98 -10.20
C ARG A 38 -15.50 18.65 -10.61
N TRP A 39 -14.61 18.41 -9.64
CA TRP A 39 -13.22 18.01 -9.92
C TRP A 39 -13.14 16.63 -10.59
N ARG A 40 -13.98 15.68 -10.20
CA ARG A 40 -14.09 14.39 -10.91
C ARG A 40 -14.51 14.55 -12.36
N ARG A 41 -15.43 15.47 -12.63
CA ARG A 41 -15.82 15.78 -14.01
C ARG A 41 -14.66 16.37 -14.81
N LEU A 42 -13.92 17.33 -14.25
CA LEU A 42 -12.72 17.89 -14.90
C LEU A 42 -11.64 16.82 -15.16
N LEU A 43 -11.49 15.87 -14.24
CA LEU A 43 -10.61 14.73 -14.43
C LEU A 43 -11.07 13.84 -15.59
N ALA A 44 -12.38 13.55 -15.68
CA ALA A 44 -12.96 12.78 -16.77
C ALA A 44 -12.89 13.50 -18.13
N GLU A 45 -12.93 14.83 -18.12
CA GLU A 45 -12.75 15.69 -19.31
C GLU A 45 -11.28 15.80 -19.75
N GLY A 46 -10.34 15.28 -18.95
CA GLY A 46 -8.92 15.19 -19.32
C GLY A 46 -8.07 16.40 -18.94
N ASP A 47 -8.35 17.09 -17.82
CA ASP A 47 -7.47 18.15 -17.31
C ASP A 47 -6.07 17.57 -16.99
N ALA A 48 -5.12 17.85 -17.89
CA ALA A 48 -3.78 17.26 -17.87
C ALA A 48 -2.97 17.61 -16.60
N GLU A 49 -3.15 18.82 -16.08
CA GLU A 49 -2.44 19.29 -14.90
C GLU A 49 -2.98 18.60 -13.64
N LEU A 50 -4.30 18.42 -13.54
CA LEU A 50 -4.93 17.65 -12.46
C LEU A 50 -4.51 16.17 -12.52
N ILE A 51 -4.47 15.57 -13.70
CA ILE A 51 -4.00 14.19 -13.90
C ILE A 51 -2.55 14.04 -13.44
N ALA A 52 -1.67 14.96 -13.84
CA ALA A 52 -0.26 14.95 -13.45
C ALA A 52 -0.09 15.05 -11.93
N ASN A 53 -0.85 15.94 -11.28
CA ASN A 53 -0.80 16.10 -9.82
C ASN A 53 -1.29 14.85 -9.07
N ILE A 54 -2.35 14.20 -9.57
CA ILE A 54 -2.84 12.94 -9.00
C ILE A 54 -1.80 11.83 -9.16
N ALA A 55 -1.19 11.71 -10.33
CA ALA A 55 -0.15 10.71 -10.60
C ALA A 55 1.05 10.90 -9.66
N ALA A 56 1.53 12.13 -9.47
CA ALA A 56 2.62 12.45 -8.56
C ALA A 56 2.28 12.07 -7.10
N LYS A 57 1.08 12.42 -6.63
CA LYS A 57 0.63 12.09 -5.27
C LYS A 57 0.44 10.59 -5.08
N ARG A 58 -0.05 9.87 -6.09
CA ARG A 58 -0.16 8.41 -6.07
C ARG A 58 1.20 7.75 -5.94
N THR A 59 2.18 8.16 -6.75
CA THR A 59 3.55 7.64 -6.63
C THR A 59 4.14 7.88 -5.25
N ALA A 60 3.93 9.06 -4.68
CA ALA A 60 4.38 9.38 -3.32
C ALA A 60 3.68 8.52 -2.25
N ALA A 61 2.37 8.29 -2.41
CA ALA A 61 1.61 7.40 -1.53
C ALA A 61 2.09 5.95 -1.64
N ASP A 62 2.28 5.44 -2.86
CA ASP A 62 2.75 4.09 -3.12
C ASP A 62 4.14 3.86 -2.50
N LEU A 63 5.06 4.83 -2.61
CA LEU A 63 6.37 4.80 -1.95
C LEU A 63 6.25 4.79 -0.42
N ALA A 64 5.38 5.64 0.13
CA ALA A 64 5.15 5.68 1.58
C ALA A 64 4.56 4.36 2.09
N TRP A 65 3.68 3.72 1.31
CA TRP A 65 3.12 2.40 1.61
C TRP A 65 4.17 1.30 1.49
N ALA A 66 5.00 1.33 0.44
CA ALA A 66 6.09 0.38 0.26
C ALA A 66 7.04 0.36 1.47
N ASN A 67 7.27 1.51 2.11
CA ASN A 67 8.09 1.59 3.32
C ASN A 67 7.40 1.07 4.59
N LYS A 68 6.06 1.12 4.65
CA LYS A 68 5.27 0.68 5.82
C LYS A 68 4.92 -0.81 5.77
N LEU A 69 4.77 -1.37 4.57
CA LEU A 69 4.30 -2.73 4.36
C LEU A 69 5.21 -3.79 5.04
N PRO A 70 6.55 -3.72 4.97
CA PRO A 70 7.41 -4.68 5.66
C PRO A 70 7.16 -4.74 7.17
N GLY A 71 7.06 -3.59 7.83
CA GLY A 71 6.80 -3.52 9.26
C GLY A 71 5.42 -4.04 9.65
N ALA A 72 4.38 -3.73 8.86
CA ALA A 72 3.04 -4.25 9.08
C ALA A 72 2.96 -5.77 8.88
N LEU A 73 3.68 -6.32 7.89
CA LEU A 73 3.79 -7.76 7.68
C LEU A 73 4.52 -8.45 8.83
N SER A 74 5.62 -7.88 9.32
CA SER A 74 6.33 -8.40 10.51
C SER A 74 5.42 -8.47 11.73
N GLN A 75 4.68 -7.41 12.04
CA GLN A 75 3.73 -7.38 13.16
C GLN A 75 2.60 -8.42 12.98
N GLY A 76 2.10 -8.58 11.76
CA GLY A 76 1.10 -9.61 11.46
C GLY A 76 1.63 -11.04 11.69
N ILE A 77 2.88 -11.30 11.29
CA ILE A 77 3.55 -12.59 11.53
C ILE A 77 3.75 -12.83 13.03
N GLU A 78 4.19 -11.83 13.78
CA GLU A 78 4.33 -11.91 15.24
C GLU A 78 3.00 -12.25 15.91
N ALA A 79 1.92 -11.57 15.55
CA ALA A 79 0.59 -11.87 16.07
C ALA A 79 0.15 -13.31 15.76
N ILE A 80 0.47 -13.84 14.56
CA ILE A 80 0.19 -15.24 14.22
C ILE A 80 1.01 -16.20 15.09
N MET A 81 2.28 -15.89 15.36
CA MET A 81 3.14 -16.69 16.24
C MET A 81 2.61 -16.70 17.69
N GLU A 82 2.17 -15.55 18.19
CA GLU A 82 1.55 -15.43 19.51
C GLU A 82 0.24 -16.22 19.60
N CYS A 83 -0.63 -16.10 18.59
CA CYS A 83 -1.87 -16.89 18.51
C CYS A 83 -1.57 -18.39 18.49
N SER A 84 -0.57 -18.81 17.71
CA SER A 84 -0.13 -20.22 17.65
C SER A 84 0.36 -20.73 19.00
N ALA A 85 1.13 -19.91 19.73
CA ALA A 85 1.60 -20.25 21.07
C ALA A 85 0.44 -20.35 22.09
N ALA A 86 -0.53 -19.44 22.01
CA ALA A 86 -1.73 -19.49 22.85
C ALA A 86 -2.55 -20.76 22.59
N ILE A 87 -2.81 -21.08 21.32
CA ILE A 87 -3.53 -22.31 20.91
C ILE A 87 -2.80 -23.56 21.40
N ARG A 88 -1.45 -23.57 21.36
CA ARG A 88 -0.66 -24.71 21.87
C ARG A 88 -0.85 -24.96 23.37
N ASN A 89 -1.28 -23.97 24.14
CA ASN A 89 -1.49 -24.11 25.59
C ASN A 89 -2.97 -24.29 25.97
N ASP A 90 -3.88 -24.35 24.99
CA ASP A 90 -5.32 -24.49 25.19
C ASP A 90 -5.83 -25.79 24.52
N ASP A 91 -6.26 -26.75 25.33
CA ASP A 91 -6.69 -28.06 24.86
C ASP A 91 -8.04 -28.06 24.13
N ASP A 92 -8.90 -27.08 24.39
CA ASP A 92 -10.17 -26.92 23.68
C ASP A 92 -9.93 -26.27 22.31
N ALA A 93 -9.05 -25.27 22.25
CA ALA A 93 -8.63 -24.64 21.00
C ALA A 93 -7.95 -25.64 20.04
N LYS A 94 -7.12 -26.55 20.55
CA LYS A 94 -6.48 -27.63 19.74
C LYS A 94 -7.46 -28.60 19.12
N LYS A 95 -8.61 -28.83 19.75
CA LYS A 95 -9.62 -29.76 19.26
C LYS A 95 -10.64 -29.08 18.37
N ASN A 96 -10.67 -27.75 18.36
CA ASN A 96 -11.57 -26.97 17.54
C ASN A 96 -11.08 -26.90 16.08
N PRO A 97 -11.77 -27.55 15.12
CA PRO A 97 -11.33 -27.56 13.73
C PRO A 97 -11.33 -26.17 13.09
N ALA A 98 -12.21 -25.27 13.52
CA ALA A 98 -12.28 -23.91 12.99
C ALA A 98 -11.01 -23.11 13.36
N VAL A 99 -10.50 -23.30 14.57
CA VAL A 99 -9.27 -22.65 15.05
C VAL A 99 -8.06 -23.16 14.28
N ILE A 100 -7.94 -24.49 14.12
CA ILE A 100 -6.86 -25.09 13.33
C ILE A 100 -6.90 -24.63 11.88
N HIS A 101 -8.09 -24.59 11.26
CA HIS A 101 -8.26 -24.16 9.88
C HIS A 101 -7.88 -22.69 9.69
N ALA A 102 -8.27 -21.80 10.61
CA ALA A 102 -7.89 -20.40 10.58
C ALA A 102 -6.37 -20.22 10.70
N LEU A 103 -5.73 -20.94 11.63
CA LEU A 103 -4.27 -20.89 11.80
C LEU A 103 -3.53 -21.43 10.56
N ALA A 104 -3.99 -22.54 9.98
CA ALA A 104 -3.43 -23.10 8.75
C ALA A 104 -3.56 -22.11 7.58
N GLY A 105 -4.69 -21.40 7.47
CA GLY A 105 -4.90 -20.34 6.49
C GLY A 105 -3.91 -19.19 6.66
N ALA A 106 -3.70 -18.72 7.89
CA ALA A 106 -2.72 -17.68 8.19
C ALA A 106 -1.28 -18.11 7.83
N VAL A 107 -0.88 -19.34 8.20
CA VAL A 107 0.44 -19.88 7.85
C VAL A 107 0.63 -20.01 6.34
N ARG A 108 -0.40 -20.43 5.61
CA ARG A 108 -0.36 -20.50 4.14
C ARG A 108 -0.10 -19.12 3.53
N ILE A 109 -0.79 -18.08 3.99
CA ILE A 109 -0.57 -16.71 3.50
C ILE A 109 0.89 -16.29 3.72
N CYS A 110 1.45 -16.55 4.91
CA CYS A 110 2.87 -16.26 5.18
C CYS A 110 3.82 -17.03 4.25
N ALA A 111 3.53 -18.30 3.95
CA ALA A 111 4.31 -19.09 3.02
C ALA A 111 4.23 -18.55 1.58
N ASP A 112 3.04 -18.17 1.12
CA ASP A 112 2.82 -17.59 -0.21
C ASP A 112 3.59 -16.26 -0.37
N VAL A 113 3.59 -15.41 0.67
CA VAL A 113 4.39 -14.16 0.71
C VAL A 113 5.88 -14.48 0.60
N CYS A 114 6.39 -15.42 1.42
CA CYS A 114 7.80 -15.80 1.41
C CYS A 114 8.25 -16.37 0.05
N LEU A 115 7.44 -17.24 -0.56
CA LEU A 115 7.71 -17.81 -1.88
C LEU A 115 7.73 -16.72 -2.95
N THR A 116 6.76 -15.79 -2.91
CA THR A 116 6.70 -14.67 -3.84
C THR A 116 7.92 -13.76 -3.72
N SER A 117 8.35 -13.44 -2.49
CA SER A 117 9.58 -12.66 -2.26
C SER A 117 10.80 -13.37 -2.85
N LYS A 118 10.98 -14.67 -2.63
CA LYS A 118 12.10 -15.45 -3.19
C LYS A 118 12.10 -15.47 -4.73
N VAL A 119 10.93 -15.56 -5.36
CA VAL A 119 10.80 -15.48 -6.82
C VAL A 119 11.19 -14.10 -7.33
N ILE A 120 10.79 -13.03 -6.64
CA ILE A 120 11.17 -11.66 -6.98
C ILE A 120 12.68 -11.48 -6.84
N ASP A 121 13.26 -11.89 -5.70
CA ASP A 121 14.70 -11.79 -5.45
C ASP A 121 15.49 -12.57 -6.50
N SER A 122 15.06 -13.78 -6.85
CA SER A 122 15.71 -14.60 -7.89
C SER A 122 15.64 -13.96 -9.27
N ARG A 123 14.56 -13.24 -9.59
CA ARG A 123 14.41 -12.51 -10.86
C ARG A 123 15.23 -11.22 -10.91
N ILE A 124 15.40 -10.56 -9.77
CA ILE A 124 16.22 -9.34 -9.64
C ILE A 124 17.70 -9.71 -9.67
N LEU A 125 18.12 -10.72 -8.90
CA LEU A 125 19.50 -11.21 -8.85
C LEU A 125 19.91 -11.97 -10.12
N GLY A 126 18.96 -12.65 -10.78
CA GLY A 126 19.18 -13.32 -12.06
C GLY A 126 19.20 -12.39 -13.28
N LYS A 127 18.80 -11.13 -13.12
CA LYS A 127 19.10 -10.05 -14.07
C LYS A 127 20.38 -9.38 -13.57
N GLU A 128 21.53 -9.81 -14.08
CA GLU A 128 22.81 -9.14 -13.86
C GLU A 128 22.62 -7.62 -14.01
N LEU A 129 22.88 -6.88 -12.93
CA LEU A 129 23.14 -5.44 -13.04
C LEU A 129 24.31 -5.28 -14.01
N PRO A 130 24.30 -4.32 -14.94
CA PRO A 130 25.50 -4.03 -15.71
C PRO A 130 26.59 -3.66 -14.70
N ILE A 131 27.57 -4.56 -14.56
CA ILE A 131 28.79 -4.29 -13.83
C ILE A 131 29.38 -3.07 -14.51
N GLY A 132 29.37 -1.94 -13.81
CA GLY A 132 30.03 -0.71 -14.26
C GLY A 132 31.47 -1.05 -14.56
N ASP A 133 31.82 -0.95 -15.84
CA ASP A 133 33.16 -1.10 -16.34
C ASP A 133 34.12 -0.09 -15.69
N GLY A 134 35.31 -0.56 -15.30
CA GLY A 134 36.50 0.27 -15.15
C GLY A 134 36.63 1.12 -13.88
N GLY A 135 37.16 0.55 -12.82
CA GLY A 135 37.73 1.29 -11.69
C GLY A 135 38.92 0.59 -11.07
N ARG A 136 40.13 0.78 -11.64
CA ARG A 136 41.41 0.36 -11.03
C ARG A 136 41.53 0.90 -9.61
N TYR A 137 41.79 0.03 -8.64
CA TYR A 137 42.35 0.44 -7.34
C TYR A 137 43.86 0.71 -7.52
N PRO A 138 44.39 1.88 -7.12
CA PRO A 138 45.83 2.07 -7.02
C PRO A 138 46.34 1.38 -5.76
N SER A 139 47.42 0.63 -5.93
CA SER A 139 48.27 0.06 -4.88
C SER A 139 49.13 1.12 -4.20
#